data_AF-A0A9J6F6K9-F1
#
_entry.id   AF-A0A9J6F6K9-F1
#
_cell.length_a   1.000
_cell.length_b   1.000
_cell.length_c   1.000
_cell.angle_alpha   90.00
_cell.angle_beta   90.00
_cell.angle_gamma   90.00
#
_symmetry.space_group_name_H-M   'P 1'
#
loop_
_entity.id
_entity.type
_entity.pdbx_description
1 polymer ?
#
loop_
_entity_poly.entity_id
_entity_poly.type
_entity_poly.pdbx_seq_one_letter_code
_entity_poly.pdbx_strand_id
1 'polypeptide(L)'
;MSDRCALTAALNYYRAFNNDSDNLNAFPYRKINRTALILWGDTDAFLSSAIAQFNREWVMNSRVVYFSGVGHWPLRVCYSQVNSYIRQFAKNEKARLQQRDPSKIPKDAKFCEESSEPSAGKISHSIPGVPHNVTFPTSLAE
;
A
#
# COMPACT_ATOMS: atom_id res chain seq x y z
N MET A 1 6.75 -24.57 -16.31
CA MET A 1 6.38 -23.28 -16.94
C MET A 1 7.68 -22.64 -17.41
N SER A 2 7.85 -22.32 -18.70
CA SER A 2 9.13 -21.77 -19.20
C SER A 2 9.31 -20.33 -18.72
N ASP A 3 10.49 -19.99 -18.20
CA ASP A 3 10.84 -18.65 -17.69
C ASP A 3 10.51 -17.51 -18.68
N ARG A 4 10.59 -17.79 -19.98
CA ARG A 4 10.23 -16.84 -21.04
C ARG A 4 8.77 -16.42 -20.99
N CYS A 5 7.84 -17.35 -20.75
CA CYS A 5 6.42 -17.03 -20.71
C CYS A 5 6.07 -16.16 -19.48
N ALA A 6 6.68 -16.46 -18.33
CA ALA A 6 6.46 -15.68 -17.10
C ALA A 6 6.98 -14.24 -17.22
N LEU A 7 8.18 -14.07 -17.78
CA LEU A 7 8.75 -12.74 -18.04
C LEU A 7 7.91 -11.95 -19.04
N THR A 8 7.50 -12.57 -20.16
CA THR A 8 6.65 -11.92 -21.15
C THR A 8 5.32 -11.48 -20.54
N ALA A 9 4.69 -12.31 -19.71
CA ALA A 9 3.45 -11.96 -19.02
C ALA A 9 3.63 -10.75 -18.10
N ALA A 10 4.69 -10.73 -17.28
CA ALA A 10 4.98 -9.61 -16.38
C ALA A 10 5.18 -8.30 -17.14
N LEU A 11 5.94 -8.32 -18.25
CA LEU A 11 6.16 -7.12 -19.07
C LEU A 11 4.89 -6.66 -19.79
N ASN A 12 4.07 -7.59 -20.25
CA ASN A 12 2.82 -7.26 -20.95
C ASN A 12 1.79 -6.58 -20.04
N TYR A 13 1.80 -6.86 -18.73
CA TYR A 13 0.98 -6.11 -17.76
C TYR A 13 1.26 -4.60 -17.83
N TYR A 14 2.54 -4.20 -17.79
CA TYR A 14 2.93 -2.79 -17.88
C TYR A 14 2.65 -2.18 -19.26
N ARG A 15 2.86 -2.94 -20.34
CA ARG A 15 2.54 -2.48 -21.71
C ARG A 15 1.05 -2.20 -21.89
N ALA A 16 0.19 -3.07 -21.35
CA ALA A 16 -1.24 -2.87 -21.37
C ALA A 16 -1.59 -1.60 -20.60
N PHE A 17 -1.13 -1.46 -19.35
CA PHE A 17 -1.42 -0.28 -18.53
C PHE A 17 -1.03 1.05 -19.20
N ASN A 18 0.16 1.11 -19.83
CA ASN A 18 0.65 2.34 -20.48
C ASN A 18 -0.07 2.68 -21.79
N ASN A 19 -0.73 1.71 -22.44
CA ASN A 19 -1.37 1.89 -23.75
C ASN A 19 -2.90 1.90 -23.66
N ASP A 20 -3.48 1.82 -22.47
CA ASP A 20 -4.91 1.60 -22.26
C ASP A 20 -5.63 2.80 -21.62
N SER A 21 -5.12 4.02 -21.87
CA SER A 21 -5.68 5.26 -21.30
C SER A 21 -7.15 5.45 -21.60
N ASP A 22 -7.59 5.06 -22.80
CA ASP A 22 -8.98 5.24 -23.23
C ASP A 22 -9.94 4.37 -22.42
N ASN A 23 -9.57 3.11 -22.16
CA ASN A 23 -10.38 2.23 -21.32
C ASN A 23 -10.28 2.63 -19.83
N LEU A 24 -9.11 3.07 -19.36
CA LEU A 24 -8.95 3.60 -17.99
C LEU A 24 -9.87 4.81 -17.76
N ASN A 25 -9.88 5.77 -18.69
CA ASN A 25 -10.72 6.96 -18.62
C ASN A 25 -12.22 6.66 -18.79
N ALA A 26 -12.57 5.57 -19.46
CA ALA A 26 -13.95 5.13 -19.64
C ALA A 26 -14.53 4.43 -18.40
N PHE A 27 -13.73 4.06 -17.39
CA PHE A 27 -14.25 3.42 -16.20
C PHE A 27 -15.14 4.36 -15.39
N PRO A 28 -16.33 3.89 -14.97
CA PRO A 28 -17.16 4.64 -14.03
C PRO A 28 -16.56 4.53 -12.62
N TYR A 29 -15.55 5.35 -12.33
CA TYR A 29 -14.91 5.41 -11.03
C TYR A 29 -15.93 5.71 -9.93
N ARG A 30 -16.01 4.81 -8.96
CA ARG A 30 -16.93 4.88 -7.83
C ARG A 30 -16.23 4.42 -6.57
N LYS A 31 -16.67 4.91 -5.41
CA LYS A 31 -16.19 4.39 -4.13
C LYS A 31 -16.50 2.90 -4.00
N ILE A 32 -15.54 2.16 -3.47
CA ILE A 32 -15.65 0.72 -3.24
C ILE A 32 -16.38 0.50 -1.92
N ASN A 33 -17.62 0.01 -1.97
CA ASN A 33 -18.43 -0.26 -0.79
C ASN A 33 -18.16 -1.66 -0.21
N ARG A 34 -16.90 -1.93 0.14
CA ARG A 34 -16.46 -3.18 0.77
C ARG A 34 -15.44 -2.86 1.85
N THR A 35 -15.57 -3.52 3.00
CA THR A 35 -14.56 -3.45 4.06
C THR A 35 -13.22 -3.91 3.51
N ALA A 36 -12.16 -3.14 3.75
CA ALA A 36 -10.81 -3.48 3.32
C ALA A 36 -9.77 -3.20 4.39
N LEU A 37 -8.77 -4.07 4.44
CA LEU A 37 -7.54 -3.86 5.19
C LEU A 37 -6.45 -3.46 4.19
N ILE A 38 -5.79 -2.34 4.46
CA ILE A 38 -4.68 -1.81 3.67
C ILE A 38 -3.43 -1.89 4.54
N LEU A 39 -2.41 -2.58 4.05
CA LEU A 39 -1.13 -2.79 4.72
C LEU A 39 -0.06 -2.05 3.91
N TRP A 40 0.65 -1.11 4.54
CA TRP A 40 1.47 -0.14 3.81
C TRP A 40 2.87 -0.02 4.40
N GLY A 41 3.90 -0.06 3.55
CA GLY A 41 5.25 0.34 3.95
C GLY A 41 5.41 1.83 3.75
N ASP A 42 5.74 2.58 4.79
CA ASP A 42 5.73 4.05 4.72
C ASP A 42 7.00 4.68 4.13
N THR A 43 8.03 3.88 3.86
CA THR A 43 9.25 4.31 3.16
C THR A 43 9.37 3.74 1.74
N ASP A 44 8.25 3.29 1.16
CA ASP A 44 8.21 2.84 -0.24
C ASP A 44 8.55 4.00 -1.18
N ALA A 45 9.53 3.77 -2.07
CA ALA A 45 10.04 4.77 -3.00
C ALA A 45 9.08 5.09 -4.16
N PHE A 46 8.10 4.22 -4.44
CA PHE A 46 7.17 4.34 -5.57
C PHE A 46 5.70 4.44 -5.12
N LEU A 47 5.35 3.87 -3.96
CA LEU A 47 4.01 3.90 -3.39
C LEU A 47 3.98 4.79 -2.13
N SER A 48 3.86 6.10 -2.33
CA SER A 48 3.85 7.06 -1.21
C SER A 48 2.67 6.88 -0.27
N SER A 49 2.83 7.30 0.99
CA SER A 49 1.76 7.24 2.00
C SER A 49 0.49 8.00 1.63
N ALA A 50 0.59 9.03 0.78
CA ALA A 50 -0.56 9.75 0.22
C ALA A 50 -1.47 8.82 -0.61
N ILE A 51 -0.90 7.85 -1.35
CA ILE A 51 -1.68 6.84 -2.08
C ILE A 51 -2.46 5.95 -1.10
N ALA A 52 -1.86 5.59 0.04
CA ALA A 52 -2.55 4.83 1.08
C ALA A 52 -3.74 5.63 1.66
N GLN A 53 -3.59 6.94 1.82
CA GLN A 53 -4.67 7.83 2.25
C GLN A 53 -5.79 7.91 1.21
N PHE A 54 -5.46 8.08 -0.08
CA PHE A 54 -6.47 8.03 -1.15
C PHE A 54 -7.21 6.69 -1.16
N ASN A 55 -6.52 5.57 -0.96
CA ASN A 55 -7.17 4.27 -0.82
C ASN A 55 -8.17 4.24 0.35
N ARG A 56 -7.83 4.87 1.48
CA ARG A 56 -8.75 5.01 2.62
C ARG A 56 -10.00 5.83 2.27
N GLU A 57 -9.87 6.87 1.46
CA GLU A 57 -10.98 7.74 1.05
C GLU A 57 -11.91 7.09 0.01
N TRP A 58 -11.34 6.29 -0.89
CA TRP A 58 -12.06 5.63 -1.99
C TRP A 58 -12.62 4.26 -1.61
N VAL A 59 -12.13 3.62 -0.56
CA VAL A 59 -12.65 2.35 -0.04
C VAL A 59 -13.40 2.59 1.27
N MET A 60 -14.71 2.35 1.25
CA MET A 60 -15.56 2.53 2.44
C MET A 60 -15.22 1.49 3.51
N ASN A 61 -15.32 1.87 4.78
CA ASN A 61 -15.03 0.98 5.91
C ASN A 61 -13.63 0.35 5.83
N SER A 62 -12.63 1.15 5.46
CA SER A 62 -11.25 0.71 5.32
C SER A 62 -10.40 1.04 6.55
N ARG A 63 -9.32 0.26 6.75
CA ARG A 63 -8.26 0.53 7.72
C ARG A 63 -6.92 0.49 7.03
N VAL A 64 -6.10 1.50 7.27
CA VAL A 64 -4.70 1.49 6.88
C VAL A 64 -3.85 1.15 8.11
N VAL A 65 -2.86 0.27 7.92
CA VAL A 65 -1.79 0.01 8.88
C VAL A 65 -0.48 0.31 8.17
N TYR A 66 0.24 1.30 8.69
CA TYR A 66 1.56 1.67 8.22
C TYR A 66 2.62 0.87 9.00
N PHE A 67 3.62 0.36 8.30
CA PHE A 67 4.81 -0.25 8.86
C PHE A 67 5.97 0.73 8.74
N SER A 68 6.42 1.26 9.88
CA SER A 68 7.43 2.31 9.95
C SER A 68 8.79 1.80 9.49
N GLY A 69 9.43 2.55 8.59
CA GLY A 69 10.75 2.23 8.05
C GLY A 69 10.72 1.08 7.02
N VAL A 70 9.54 0.63 6.61
CA VAL A 70 9.38 -0.49 5.67
C VAL A 70 9.07 0.02 4.27
N GLY A 71 9.80 -0.47 3.28
CA GLY A 71 9.58 -0.15 1.87
C GLY A 71 8.55 -1.05 1.19
N HIS A 72 8.81 -1.38 -0.08
CA HIS A 72 7.84 -2.01 -0.99
C HIS A 72 7.36 -3.42 -0.61
N TRP A 73 8.07 -4.13 0.27
CA TRP A 73 7.79 -5.54 0.56
C TRP A 73 7.42 -5.82 2.03
N PRO A 74 6.35 -5.22 2.61
CA PRO A 74 5.94 -5.49 3.99
C PRO A 74 5.68 -6.97 4.25
N LEU A 75 5.17 -7.70 3.27
CA LEU A 75 4.91 -9.14 3.36
C LEU A 75 6.19 -9.99 3.56
N ARG A 76 7.37 -9.49 3.14
CA ARG A 76 8.65 -10.18 3.33
C ARG A 76 9.32 -9.76 4.62
N VAL A 77 9.33 -8.44 4.89
CA VAL A 77 10.04 -7.86 6.04
C VAL A 77 9.26 -8.09 7.34
N CYS A 78 7.97 -7.80 7.33
CA CYS A 78 7.07 -7.87 8.49
C CYS A 78 6.05 -9.00 8.36
N TYR A 79 6.49 -10.15 7.84
CA TYR A 79 5.64 -11.29 7.49
C TYR A 79 4.74 -11.76 8.65
N SER A 80 5.25 -11.74 9.88
CA SER A 80 4.50 -12.21 11.06
C SER A 80 3.30 -11.32 11.37
N GLN A 81 3.52 -10.00 11.35
CA GLN A 81 2.51 -8.97 11.55
C GLN A 81 1.49 -8.98 10.42
N VAL A 82 1.98 -8.95 9.17
CA VAL A 82 1.14 -9.00 7.96
C VAL A 82 0.22 -10.22 7.98
N ASN A 83 0.77 -11.42 8.20
CA ASN A 83 -0.02 -12.65 8.25
C ASN A 83 -1.04 -12.66 9.39
N SER A 84 -0.71 -12.05 10.52
CA SER A 84 -1.63 -11.93 11.64
C SER A 84 -2.78 -10.96 11.33
N TYR A 85 -2.51 -9.85 10.66
CA TYR A 85 -3.56 -8.93 10.21
C TYR A 85 -4.48 -9.59 9.19
N ILE A 86 -3.92 -10.27 8.19
CA ILE A 86 -4.70 -11.01 7.18
C ILE A 86 -5.59 -12.05 7.86
N ARG A 87 -5.03 -12.84 8.79
CA ARG A 87 -5.81 -13.85 9.53
C ARG A 87 -6.93 -13.25 10.38
N GLN A 88 -6.66 -12.13 11.06
CA GLN A 88 -7.68 -11.46 11.88
C GLN A 88 -8.79 -10.90 11.02
N PHE A 89 -8.43 -10.21 9.93
CA PHE A 89 -9.38 -9.64 8.97
C PHE A 89 -10.27 -10.72 8.35
N ALA A 90 -9.68 -11.83 7.88
CA ALA A 90 -10.41 -12.93 7.26
C ALA A 90 -11.36 -13.66 8.23
N LYS A 91 -11.00 -13.76 9.51
CA LYS A 91 -11.85 -14.41 10.52
C LYS A 91 -13.03 -13.54 10.95
N ASN A 92 -12.96 -12.23 10.73
CA ASN A 92 -13.94 -11.32 11.27
C ASN A 92 -14.02 -10.02 10.46
N GLU A 93 -14.75 -10.06 9.34
CA GLU A 93 -14.92 -8.91 8.41
C GLU A 93 -15.43 -7.64 9.10
N LYS A 94 -16.06 -7.77 10.27
CA LYS A 94 -16.58 -6.65 11.07
C LYS A 94 -15.80 -6.41 12.37
N ALA A 95 -15.00 -7.38 12.85
CA ALA A 95 -14.32 -7.18 14.12
C ALA A 95 -12.99 -6.46 13.93
N ARG A 96 -13.07 -5.20 14.35
CA ARG A 96 -12.00 -4.39 14.92
C ARG A 96 -11.09 -3.71 13.91
N LEU A 97 -11.62 -2.57 13.45
CA LEU A 97 -10.88 -1.31 13.37
C LEU A 97 -10.18 -0.91 14.70
N GLN A 98 -10.34 -1.68 15.78
CA GLN A 98 -9.66 -1.44 17.05
C GLN A 98 -8.20 -1.92 16.96
N GLN A 99 -7.31 -1.14 17.58
CA GLN A 99 -5.87 -1.38 17.65
C GLN A 99 -5.56 -2.81 18.13
N ARG A 100 -4.46 -3.35 17.63
CA ARG A 100 -3.96 -4.67 18.02
C ARG A 100 -3.64 -4.64 19.52
N ASP A 101 -3.91 -5.73 20.24
CA ASP A 101 -3.43 -5.88 21.62
C ASP A 101 -1.88 -6.00 21.59
N PRO A 102 -1.13 -5.04 22.17
CA PRO A 102 0.33 -5.04 22.15
C PRO A 102 0.94 -6.31 22.77
N SER A 103 0.21 -6.98 23.66
CA SER A 103 0.65 -8.19 24.34
C SER A 103 0.78 -9.42 23.44
N LYS A 104 0.22 -9.37 22.21
CA LYS A 104 0.26 -10.47 21.22
C LYS A 104 1.31 -10.27 20.13
N ILE A 105 2.12 -9.23 20.21
CA ILE A 105 3.19 -8.97 19.23
C ILE A 105 4.37 -9.91 19.54
N PRO A 106 4.80 -10.76 18.60
CA PRO A 106 6.02 -11.55 18.77
C PRO A 106 7.21 -10.64 19.06
N LYS A 107 7.99 -10.95 20.10
CA LYS A 107 9.09 -10.10 20.62
C LYS A 107 10.23 -9.89 19.63
N ASP A 108 10.23 -10.61 18.51
CA ASP A 108 11.23 -10.59 17.46
C ASP A 108 11.03 -9.40 16.48
N ALA A 109 9.93 -8.65 16.65
CA ALA A 109 9.43 -7.57 15.81
C ALA A 109 10.19 -6.24 15.88
N LYS A 110 11.50 -6.26 16.16
CA LYS A 110 12.27 -5.01 16.41
C LYS A 110 12.31 -4.04 15.22
N PHE A 111 11.87 -4.47 14.04
CA PHE A 111 11.92 -3.73 12.76
C PHE A 111 10.54 -3.39 12.17
N CYS A 112 9.44 -3.72 12.86
CA CYS A 112 8.10 -3.66 12.30
C CYS A 112 7.17 -2.90 13.25
N GLU A 113 7.55 -1.66 13.54
CA GLU A 113 6.70 -0.73 14.26
C GLU A 113 5.49 -0.37 13.40
N GLU A 114 4.31 -0.40 14.00
CA GLU A 114 3.03 -0.20 13.32
C GLU A 114 2.43 1.13 13.73
N SER A 115 1.80 1.83 12.78
CA SER A 115 1.09 3.08 13.05
C SER A 115 -0.23 3.14 12.28
N SER A 116 -1.20 3.87 12.84
CA SER A 116 -2.44 4.24 12.14
C SER A 116 -2.28 5.46 11.24
N GLU A 117 -1.20 6.22 11.46
CA GLU A 117 -0.83 7.40 10.69
C GLU A 117 0.50 7.14 9.98
N PRO A 118 0.76 7.76 8.83
CA PRO A 118 2.07 7.67 8.20
C PRO A 118 3.15 8.23 9.13
N SER A 119 4.37 7.66 9.10
CA SER A 119 5.48 8.31 9.80
C SER A 119 5.67 9.73 9.26
N ALA A 120 6.06 10.66 10.14
CA ALA A 120 6.48 12.00 9.77
C ALA A 120 7.82 11.94 9.01
N GLY A 121 7.80 11.36 7.81
CA GLY A 121 8.92 11.26 6.91
C GLY A 121 9.01 12.54 6.08
N LYS A 122 10.19 13.18 6.09
CA LYS A 122 10.52 14.25 5.16
C LYS A 122 10.26 13.76 3.74
N ILE A 123 9.38 14.43 3.02
CA ILE A 123 9.18 14.21 1.58
C ILE A 123 10.54 14.39 0.91
N SER A 124 11.18 13.29 0.53
CA SER A 124 12.36 13.36 -0.30
C SER A 124 11.89 13.75 -1.69
N HIS A 125 12.12 15.01 -2.08
CA HIS A 125 11.76 15.57 -3.39
C HIS A 125 12.49 14.91 -4.58
N SER A 126 13.23 13.82 -4.36
CA SER A 126 13.93 13.06 -5.39
C SER A 126 13.38 11.64 -5.46
N ILE A 127 12.36 11.45 -6.29
CA ILE A 127 12.00 10.11 -6.77
C ILE A 127 13.02 9.73 -7.86
N PRO A 128 13.83 8.67 -7.69
CA PRO A 128 14.80 8.25 -8.70
C PRO A 128 14.07 7.90 -10.01
N GLY A 129 14.43 8.56 -11.11
CA GLY A 129 13.83 8.33 -12.43
C GLY A 129 12.66 9.25 -12.79
N VAL A 130 12.26 10.18 -11.92
CA VAL A 130 11.31 11.24 -12.28
C VAL A 130 12.10 12.47 -12.76
N PRO A 131 11.81 13.03 -13.95
CA PRO A 131 12.45 14.26 -14.42
C PRO A 131 12.23 15.41 -13.42
N HIS A 132 13.27 16.21 -13.17
CA HIS A 132 13.23 17.32 -12.21
C HIS A 132 12.15 18.40 -12.47
N ASN A 133 11.47 18.35 -13.61
CA ASN A 133 10.45 19.32 -14.04
C ASN A 133 9.01 18.80 -13.91
N VAL A 134 8.76 17.70 -13.20
CA VAL A 134 7.38 17.24 -12.94
C VAL A 134 6.82 18.01 -11.74
N THR A 135 5.88 18.91 -12.00
CA THR A 135 5.10 19.58 -10.95
C THR A 135 4.06 18.61 -10.45
N PHE A 136 4.26 18.06 -9.25
CA PHE A 136 3.24 17.27 -8.58
C PHE A 136 2.15 18.22 -8.06
N PRO A 137 0.86 17.95 -8.31
CA PRO A 137 -0.21 18.73 -7.70
C PRO A 137 -0.06 18.68 -6.17
N THR A 138 -0.18 19.84 -5.54
CA THR A 138 0.09 20.09 -4.11
C THR A 138 -0.67 19.16 -3.17
N SER A 139 -1.74 18.51 -3.64
CA SER A 139 -2.50 17.47 -2.93
C SER A 139 -1.77 16.13 -2.76
N LEU A 140 -0.52 16.00 -3.24
CA LEU A 140 0.36 14.83 -3.02
C LEU A 140 1.49 15.13 -2.03
N ALA A 141 1.54 16.35 -1.48
CA ALA A 141 2.63 16.85 -0.65
C ALA A 141 2.21 17.22 0.79
N GLU A 142 0.97 16.90 1.17
CA GLU A 142 0.46 17.00 2.56
C GLU A 142 -0.01 15.64 3.06
#